data_AF-A0ABD1UWG4-F1
#
_entry.id   AF-A0ABD1UWG4-F1
#
_cell.length_a   1.000
_cell.length_b   1.000
_cell.length_c   1.000
_cell.angle_alpha   90.00
_cell.angle_beta   90.00
_cell.angle_gamma   90.00
#
_symmetry.space_group_name_H-M   'P 1'
#
loop_
_entity.id
_entity.type
_entity.pdbx_description
1 polymer ?
#
loop_
_entity_poly.entity_id
_entity_poly.type
_entity_poly.pdbx_seq_one_letter_code
_entity_poly.pdbx_strand_id
1 'polypeptide(L)'
;MVALSSLQTSLHSSANTHHIPFSSFKLTSPFLLYFRHLHGTPTRSQASKSNGIFAYMEEKNSISNFANRVIGSLPVVGLVARIFSDEGGVGSDFIDFAEFRRRVGKKCSVNDSRAFYEFKDRRGRAGDPLYVLLCCWLAAVGAGLLKSEEILEGVARLRISNDIEFEEQNFIAMMNEAREKRAKLRAPVPSIPMEVRAEKALEAIYVCCFGRDLLEEEDERLLSIILNAVFPTIGQPQIESIINEKAKKVAEGTDEIKIPEPMPLSKEAVQMQMKDLQFLRQGDEKS
;
A
#
# COMPACT_ATOMS: atom_id res chain seq x y z
N MET A 1 32.67 -40.36 31.06
CA MET A 1 33.00 -39.45 32.17
C MET A 1 34.38 -38.90 31.86
N VAL A 2 34.50 -37.56 31.74
CA VAL A 2 35.77 -36.78 31.66
C VAL A 2 36.63 -37.04 30.40
N ALA A 3 37.33 -36.11 29.76
CA ALA A 3 37.29 -34.67 29.52
C ALA A 3 38.42 -34.47 28.48
N LEU A 4 38.27 -33.57 27.51
CA LEU A 4 39.42 -33.13 26.72
C LEU A 4 39.61 -31.63 26.94
N SER A 5 40.69 -31.37 27.64
CA SER A 5 41.24 -30.09 28.07
C SER A 5 41.91 -29.36 26.90
N SER A 6 41.76 -28.05 26.97
CA SER A 6 42.46 -27.00 26.24
C SER A 6 43.99 -27.05 26.39
N LEU A 7 44.69 -26.62 25.34
CA LEU A 7 46.04 -26.04 25.42
C LEU A 7 46.15 -24.85 24.47
N GLN A 8 46.34 -23.67 25.07
CA GLN A 8 46.80 -22.43 24.44
C GLN A 8 48.33 -22.44 24.35
N THR A 9 48.89 -21.78 23.34
CA THR A 9 50.07 -20.90 23.49
C THR A 9 50.12 -19.86 22.36
N SER A 10 50.17 -18.59 22.75
CA SER A 10 50.61 -17.41 21.99
C SER A 10 52.16 -17.41 21.89
N LEU A 11 52.91 -16.58 21.12
CA LEU A 11 52.89 -15.12 20.92
C LEU A 11 54.01 -14.71 19.90
N HIS A 12 53.95 -13.44 19.46
CA HIS A 12 54.93 -12.58 18.71
C HIS A 12 54.73 -12.50 17.18
N SER A 13 54.20 -11.41 16.59
CA SER A 13 54.55 -9.97 16.58
C SER A 13 55.60 -9.60 15.53
N SER A 14 55.15 -8.96 14.44
CA SER A 14 55.93 -7.95 13.70
C SER A 14 54.98 -6.94 13.06
N ALA A 15 55.10 -5.69 13.51
CA ALA A 15 54.56 -4.51 12.85
C ALA A 15 55.47 -4.13 11.67
N ASN A 16 54.89 -3.71 10.54
CA ASN A 16 55.55 -2.73 9.70
C ASN A 16 54.53 -1.90 8.91
N THR A 17 54.78 -0.60 8.98
CA THR A 17 53.95 0.52 8.53
C THR A 17 54.35 0.89 7.10
N HIS A 18 53.40 1.03 6.18
CA HIS A 18 53.60 1.85 4.97
C HIS A 18 52.35 2.68 4.65
N HIS A 19 52.61 3.97 4.49
CA HIS A 19 51.68 5.06 4.21
C HIS A 19 51.31 5.16 2.71
N ILE A 20 50.01 5.43 2.43
CA ILE A 20 49.44 6.41 1.45
C ILE A 20 49.66 6.10 -0.07
N PRO A 21 48.69 6.34 -1.01
CA PRO A 21 47.70 7.43 -1.00
C PRO A 21 46.23 7.12 -1.33
N PHE A 22 45.42 8.11 -0.92
CA PHE A 22 44.14 8.52 -1.46
C PHE A 22 44.03 8.36 -2.99
N SER A 23 42.95 7.71 -3.43
CA SER A 23 42.35 7.98 -4.75
C SER A 23 40.84 8.10 -4.57
N SER A 24 40.36 9.31 -4.83
CA SER A 24 38.97 9.71 -4.88
C SER A 24 38.31 9.15 -6.14
N PHE A 25 37.43 8.16 -5.99
CA PHE A 25 36.51 7.78 -7.07
C PHE A 25 35.19 8.54 -6.88
N LYS A 26 35.09 9.66 -7.59
CA LYS A 26 33.83 10.32 -7.90
C LYS A 26 33.05 9.40 -8.88
N LEU A 27 32.01 8.71 -8.40
CA LEU A 27 30.95 8.25 -9.30
C LEU A 27 29.91 9.35 -9.43
N THR A 28 30.12 10.22 -10.41
CA THR A 28 29.08 11.09 -10.96
C THR A 28 28.15 10.23 -11.80
N SER A 29 26.94 9.98 -11.31
CA SER A 29 25.83 9.43 -12.10
C SER A 29 25.20 10.56 -12.95
N PRO A 30 25.14 10.45 -14.30
CA PRO A 30 24.54 11.47 -15.14
C PRO A 30 23.16 11.01 -15.65
N PHE A 31 22.14 10.97 -14.80
CA PHE A 31 20.75 10.76 -15.26
C PHE A 31 19.71 11.54 -14.45
N LEU A 32 20.03 12.78 -14.05
CA LEU A 32 19.09 13.73 -13.45
C LEU A 32 19.03 15.05 -14.23
N LEU A 33 18.84 15.00 -15.55
CA LEU A 33 18.69 16.20 -16.38
C LEU A 33 17.63 16.06 -17.48
N TYR A 34 16.46 15.50 -17.20
CA TYR A 34 15.30 15.72 -18.06
C TYR A 34 14.04 15.71 -17.21
N PHE A 35 13.60 16.92 -16.84
CA PHE A 35 12.20 17.39 -16.69
C PHE A 35 12.20 18.65 -15.81
N ARG A 36 12.83 19.71 -16.32
CA ARG A 36 12.64 21.07 -15.80
C ARG A 36 12.56 22.06 -16.95
N HIS A 37 11.53 21.92 -17.79
CA HIS A 37 11.08 23.04 -18.61
C HIS A 37 9.65 22.81 -19.08
N LEU A 38 8.68 23.43 -18.39
CA LEU A 38 7.54 24.13 -18.99
C LEU A 38 6.90 25.00 -17.89
N HIS A 39 7.48 26.20 -17.68
CA HIS A 39 6.73 27.32 -17.12
C HIS A 39 5.97 27.98 -18.27
N GLY A 40 4.65 27.77 -18.33
CA GLY A 40 3.74 28.55 -19.17
C GLY A 40 2.89 29.46 -18.28
N THR A 41 2.99 30.77 -18.49
CA THR A 41 2.17 31.80 -17.84
C THR A 41 0.70 31.77 -18.33
N PRO A 42 -0.25 32.34 -17.57
CA PRO A 42 -1.63 31.89 -17.55
C PRO A 42 -2.52 32.60 -18.58
N THR A 43 -3.34 31.82 -19.30
CA THR A 43 -4.45 32.35 -20.10
C THR A 43 -5.74 32.11 -19.33
N ARG A 44 -6.40 33.22 -18.97
CA ARG A 44 -7.70 33.30 -18.31
C ARG A 44 -8.79 32.67 -19.20
N SER A 45 -9.37 31.56 -18.77
CA SER A 45 -10.63 31.03 -19.31
C SER A 45 -11.63 30.81 -18.18
N GLN A 46 -12.87 31.17 -18.47
CA GLN A 46 -13.99 31.35 -17.54
C GLN A 46 -14.32 30.12 -16.71
N ALA A 47 -14.72 30.41 -15.47
CA ALA A 47 -15.28 29.48 -14.50
C ALA A 47 -16.44 28.66 -15.11
N SER A 48 -16.20 27.37 -15.26
CA SER A 48 -17.22 26.34 -15.34
C SER A 48 -17.23 25.62 -14.00
N LYS A 49 -18.37 25.65 -13.30
CA LYS A 49 -18.59 24.99 -12.02
C LYS A 49 -18.49 23.47 -12.23
N SER A 50 -17.40 22.83 -11.80
CA SER A 50 -17.33 21.37 -11.71
C SER A 50 -17.55 20.94 -10.27
N ASN A 51 -18.56 20.08 -10.08
CA ASN A 51 -18.88 19.41 -8.83
C ASN A 51 -17.65 18.72 -8.23
N GLY A 52 -17.57 18.76 -6.90
CA GLY A 52 -16.39 18.43 -6.10
C GLY A 52 -15.87 17.01 -6.31
N ILE A 53 -14.54 16.93 -6.39
CA ILE A 53 -13.75 15.71 -6.28
C ILE A 53 -13.66 15.39 -4.79
N PHE A 54 -14.38 14.37 -4.34
CA PHE A 54 -14.37 13.86 -2.96
C PHE A 54 -13.18 12.92 -2.76
N ALA A 55 -12.02 13.53 -2.49
CA ALA A 55 -10.83 12.81 -2.06
C ALA A 55 -10.87 12.56 -0.55
N TYR A 56 -10.07 11.60 -0.07
CA TYR A 56 -9.82 11.14 1.32
C TYR A 56 -9.62 12.20 2.42
N MET A 57 -9.77 13.49 2.11
CA MET A 57 -9.51 14.62 3.00
C MET A 57 -10.77 15.34 3.50
N GLU A 58 -11.95 15.16 2.92
CA GLU A 58 -13.20 15.71 3.47
C GLU A 58 -14.42 14.84 3.11
N GLU A 59 -14.71 13.83 3.92
CA GLU A 59 -16.08 13.31 4.01
C GLU A 59 -16.79 13.97 5.19
N LYS A 60 -17.53 15.03 4.87
CA LYS A 60 -18.79 15.31 5.55
C LYS A 60 -19.88 14.82 4.61
N ASN A 61 -20.63 13.81 5.05
CA ASN A 61 -21.86 13.24 4.46
C ASN A 61 -21.70 11.85 3.79
N SER A 62 -21.39 10.83 4.60
CA SER A 62 -22.11 9.54 4.56
C SER A 62 -22.16 8.95 5.98
N ILE A 63 -22.69 9.75 6.91
CA ILE A 63 -23.03 9.33 8.26
C ILE A 63 -24.53 9.49 8.40
N SER A 64 -25.31 8.52 7.88
CA SER A 64 -26.76 8.52 8.11
C SER A 64 -27.20 7.62 9.26
N ASN A 65 -26.28 6.92 9.96
CA ASN A 65 -26.65 6.11 11.15
C ASN A 65 -25.65 6.09 12.33
N PHE A 66 -24.52 6.82 12.30
CA PHE A 66 -23.60 6.83 13.47
C PHE A 66 -23.96 7.95 14.45
N ALA A 67 -25.01 7.71 15.23
CA ALA A 67 -25.26 8.48 16.45
C ALA A 67 -25.31 7.54 17.67
N ASN A 68 -24.48 7.87 18.65
CA ASN A 68 -24.40 7.34 20.02
C ASN A 68 -23.71 5.98 20.22
N ARG A 69 -22.39 6.03 20.45
CA ARG A 69 -21.74 5.23 21.51
C ARG A 69 -20.48 5.92 22.02
N VAL A 70 -20.66 6.75 23.05
CA VAL A 70 -19.65 7.03 24.07
C VAL A 70 -20.08 6.27 25.32
N ILE A 71 -19.38 5.19 25.66
CA ILE A 71 -19.27 4.50 26.97
C ILE A 71 -18.07 3.57 26.73
N GLY A 72 -16.87 3.80 27.26
CA GLY A 72 -16.53 3.62 28.67
C GLY A 72 -15.46 2.52 28.78
N SER A 73 -14.21 2.94 29.06
CA SER A 73 -13.06 2.16 29.56
C SER A 73 -12.67 0.83 28.87
N LEU A 74 -11.55 0.85 28.14
CA LEU A 74 -10.45 -0.13 28.22
C LEU A 74 -9.21 0.43 27.50
N PRO A 75 -7.97 0.21 27.99
CA PRO A 75 -6.75 0.59 27.30
C PRO A 75 -6.48 -0.41 26.16
N VAL A 76 -7.38 -0.45 25.16
CA VAL A 76 -7.14 -1.13 23.88
C VAL A 76 -6.17 -0.32 23.02
N VAL A 77 -5.86 0.92 23.43
CA VAL A 77 -4.84 1.78 22.83
C VAL A 77 -3.50 1.06 22.71
N GLY A 78 -3.10 0.19 23.65
CA GLY A 78 -1.77 -0.44 23.62
C GLY A 78 -1.52 -1.49 22.52
N LEU A 79 -2.55 -2.20 22.06
CA LEU A 79 -2.39 -3.25 21.04
C LEU A 79 -2.51 -2.70 19.61
N VAL A 80 -3.23 -1.59 19.49
CA VAL A 80 -3.55 -0.84 18.27
C VAL A 80 -2.47 0.19 18.00
N ALA A 81 -2.01 0.90 19.03
CA ALA A 81 -0.76 1.66 18.99
C ALA A 81 0.41 0.75 18.54
N ARG A 82 0.48 -0.51 18.95
CA ARG A 82 1.54 -1.39 18.43
C ARG A 82 1.39 -1.79 16.94
N ILE A 83 0.19 -1.76 16.36
CA ILE A 83 0.01 -2.01 14.91
C ILE A 83 0.00 -0.70 14.11
N PHE A 84 -0.35 0.44 14.71
CA PHE A 84 -0.68 1.68 13.99
C PHE A 84 -0.17 2.96 14.68
N SER A 85 0.72 2.89 15.68
CA SER A 85 1.39 4.10 16.15
C SER A 85 2.20 4.68 15.01
N ASP A 86 2.13 6.00 14.88
CA ASP A 86 3.02 6.82 14.06
C ASP A 86 4.51 6.68 14.49
N GLU A 87 4.78 5.95 15.59
CA GLU A 87 6.10 5.60 16.12
C GLU A 87 6.32 4.08 15.99
N GLY A 88 6.46 3.61 14.75
CA GLY A 88 6.30 2.21 14.41
C GLY A 88 7.35 1.59 13.48
N GLY A 89 8.55 2.15 13.33
CA GLY A 89 9.64 1.62 12.49
C GLY A 89 11.03 1.87 13.11
N VAL A 90 12.10 1.39 12.47
CA VAL A 90 13.47 1.78 12.86
C VAL A 90 13.67 3.25 12.46
N GLY A 91 13.58 4.16 13.42
CA GLY A 91 13.51 5.61 13.15
C GLY A 91 12.07 6.11 13.12
N SER A 92 11.86 7.41 12.96
CA SER A 92 10.56 8.09 12.95
C SER A 92 9.67 7.76 11.73
N ASP A 93 9.81 6.56 11.16
CA ASP A 93 9.19 6.12 9.92
C ASP A 93 7.93 5.29 10.19
N PHE A 94 6.96 5.42 9.30
CA PHE A 94 5.74 4.62 9.33
C PHE A 94 6.10 3.13 9.11
N ILE A 95 5.16 2.27 9.46
CA ILE A 95 5.35 0.82 9.38
C ILE A 95 5.45 0.41 7.91
N ASP A 96 6.58 -0.15 7.50
CA ASP A 96 6.74 -0.73 6.16
C ASP A 96 5.84 -1.96 5.96
N PHE A 97 5.65 -2.36 4.71
CA PHE A 97 4.75 -3.45 4.38
C PHE A 97 5.24 -4.81 4.91
N ALA A 98 6.54 -5.05 4.97
CA ALA A 98 7.11 -6.28 5.51
C ALA A 98 6.80 -6.45 7.00
N GLU A 99 6.97 -5.38 7.77
CA GLU A 99 6.67 -5.33 9.19
C GLU A 99 5.17 -5.40 9.44
N PHE A 100 4.35 -4.73 8.62
CA PHE A 100 2.89 -4.85 8.67
C PHE A 100 2.46 -6.31 8.50
N ARG A 101 2.93 -6.99 7.45
CA ARG A 101 2.63 -8.41 7.21
C ARG A 101 3.07 -9.29 8.38
N ARG A 102 4.27 -9.05 8.93
CA ARG A 102 4.77 -9.79 10.09
C ARG A 102 3.85 -9.61 11.31
N ARG A 103 3.38 -8.38 11.56
CA ARG A 103 2.49 -8.07 12.69
C ARG A 103 1.11 -8.72 12.53
N VAL A 104 0.53 -8.69 11.33
CA VAL A 104 -0.72 -9.37 11.02
C VAL A 104 -0.56 -10.88 11.16
N GLY A 105 0.44 -11.47 10.50
CA GLY A 105 0.68 -12.91 10.53
C GLY A 105 0.94 -13.47 11.93
N LYS A 106 1.59 -12.71 12.82
CA LYS A 106 1.78 -13.11 14.22
C LYS A 106 0.47 -13.18 15.02
N LYS A 107 -0.56 -12.43 14.61
CA LYS A 107 -1.85 -12.34 15.30
C LYS A 107 -2.94 -13.20 14.66
N CYS A 108 -2.78 -13.59 13.39
CA CYS A 108 -3.70 -14.47 12.71
C CYS A 108 -3.77 -15.85 13.39
N SER A 109 -5.00 -16.30 13.62
CA SER A 109 -5.31 -17.69 13.91
C SER A 109 -5.19 -18.56 12.66
N VAL A 110 -5.26 -19.89 12.85
CA VAL A 110 -5.29 -20.85 11.73
C VAL A 110 -6.49 -20.60 10.81
N ASN A 111 -7.64 -20.20 11.37
CA ASN A 111 -8.83 -19.89 10.59
C ASN A 111 -8.65 -18.60 9.78
N ASP A 112 -8.00 -17.58 10.36
CA ASP A 112 -7.72 -16.33 9.65
C ASP A 112 -6.77 -16.57 8.48
N SER A 113 -5.69 -17.33 8.72
CA SER A 113 -4.76 -17.70 7.65
C SER A 113 -5.44 -18.54 6.56
N ARG A 114 -6.33 -19.46 6.94
CA ARG A 114 -7.10 -20.25 5.97
C ARG A 114 -7.98 -19.38 5.09
N ALA A 115 -8.65 -18.38 5.65
CA ALA A 115 -9.51 -17.49 4.88
C ALA A 115 -8.76 -16.76 3.76
N PHE A 116 -7.51 -16.34 3.99
CA PHE A 116 -6.66 -15.76 2.94
C PHE A 116 -6.40 -16.72 1.77
N TYR A 117 -6.14 -18.00 2.04
CA TYR A 117 -5.89 -18.99 0.99
C TYR A 117 -7.18 -19.43 0.29
N GLU A 118 -8.28 -19.59 1.03
CA GLU A 118 -9.61 -19.86 0.42
C GLU A 118 -10.06 -18.70 -0.48
N PHE A 119 -9.77 -17.47 -0.09
CA PHE A 119 -10.03 -16.29 -0.91
C PHE A 119 -9.20 -16.29 -2.20
N LYS A 120 -7.91 -16.66 -2.11
CA LYS A 120 -7.05 -16.87 -3.28
C LYS A 120 -7.57 -17.98 -4.19
N ASP A 121 -8.03 -19.10 -3.64
CA ASP A 121 -8.57 -20.21 -4.44
C ASP A 121 -9.80 -19.78 -5.24
N ARG A 122 -10.63 -18.89 -4.68
CA ARG A 122 -11.81 -18.33 -5.36
C ARG A 122 -11.46 -17.26 -6.39
N ARG A 123 -10.62 -16.29 -6.03
CA ARG A 123 -10.32 -15.11 -6.86
C ARG A 123 -9.06 -15.25 -7.70
N GLY A 124 -8.44 -16.42 -7.66
CA GLY A 124 -7.21 -16.75 -8.35
C GLY A 124 -6.06 -15.84 -7.91
N ARG A 125 -5.24 -15.43 -8.87
CA ARG A 125 -4.04 -14.63 -8.61
C ARG A 125 -4.36 -13.28 -7.96
N ALA A 126 -5.46 -12.64 -8.36
CA ALA A 126 -5.82 -11.33 -7.84
C ALA A 126 -6.18 -11.40 -6.35
N GLY A 127 -6.66 -12.56 -5.86
CA GLY A 127 -6.89 -12.83 -4.44
C GLY A 127 -5.66 -13.28 -3.65
N ASP A 128 -4.44 -13.14 -4.19
CA ASP A 128 -3.24 -13.52 -3.45
C ASP A 128 -3.17 -12.79 -2.09
N PRO A 129 -2.83 -13.48 -0.98
CA PRO A 129 -2.77 -12.88 0.34
C PRO A 129 -1.89 -11.63 0.40
N LEU A 130 -0.81 -11.55 -0.39
CA LEU A 130 0.03 -10.37 -0.43
C LEU A 130 -0.70 -9.15 -1.01
N TYR A 131 -1.59 -9.34 -1.99
CA TYR A 131 -2.30 -8.24 -2.63
C TYR A 131 -3.36 -7.70 -1.68
N VAL A 132 -4.08 -8.61 -1.02
CA VAL A 132 -5.07 -8.28 0.01
C VAL A 132 -4.41 -7.56 1.18
N LEU A 133 -3.25 -8.05 1.66
CA LEU A 133 -2.50 -7.40 2.73
C LEU A 133 -1.94 -6.04 2.32
N LEU A 134 -1.52 -5.85 1.07
CA LEU A 134 -1.08 -4.55 0.57
C LEU A 134 -2.24 -3.55 0.58
N CYS A 135 -3.42 -3.93 0.08
CA CYS A 135 -4.62 -3.09 0.13
C CYS A 135 -4.95 -2.67 1.57
N CYS A 136 -4.87 -3.62 2.51
CA CYS A 136 -5.08 -3.33 3.92
C CYS A 136 -4.00 -2.41 4.50
N TRP A 137 -2.73 -2.63 4.16
CA TRP A 137 -1.60 -1.80 4.63
C TRP A 137 -1.73 -0.34 4.15
N LEU A 138 -2.10 -0.13 2.90
CA LEU A 138 -2.31 1.21 2.34
C LEU A 138 -3.42 1.96 3.06
N ALA A 139 -4.54 1.28 3.33
CA ALA A 139 -5.64 1.89 4.07
C ALA A 139 -5.33 2.06 5.56
N ALA A 140 -4.54 1.16 6.14
CA ALA A 140 -4.09 1.17 7.52
C ALA A 140 -3.11 2.31 7.82
N VAL A 141 -2.07 2.44 7.00
CA VAL A 141 -0.89 3.29 7.24
C VAL A 141 -0.90 4.52 6.35
N GLY A 142 -1.35 4.37 5.11
CA GLY A 142 -1.47 5.47 4.16
C GLY A 142 -2.63 6.42 4.46
N ALA A 143 -3.49 6.09 5.44
CA ALA A 143 -4.58 6.95 5.88
C ALA A 143 -4.06 8.34 6.28
N GLY A 144 -4.54 9.37 5.59
CA GLY A 144 -4.15 10.75 5.85
C GLY A 144 -2.80 11.11 5.23
N LEU A 145 -2.13 10.20 4.52
CA LEU A 145 -0.94 10.47 3.71
C LEU A 145 -1.23 10.39 2.22
N LEU A 146 -1.97 9.37 1.80
CA LEU A 146 -2.38 9.11 0.42
C LEU A 146 -3.83 9.56 0.20
N LYS A 147 -4.15 9.93 -1.04
CA LYS A 147 -5.54 10.15 -1.47
C LYS A 147 -6.20 8.82 -1.84
N SER A 148 -7.53 8.79 -1.78
CA SER A 148 -8.34 7.63 -2.18
C SER A 148 -8.00 7.21 -3.61
N GLU A 149 -7.95 8.18 -4.51
CA GLU A 149 -7.72 7.96 -5.94
C GLU A 149 -6.33 7.34 -6.18
N GLU A 150 -5.31 7.82 -5.47
CA GLU A 150 -3.93 7.31 -5.57
C GLU A 150 -3.85 5.85 -5.12
N ILE A 151 -4.57 5.49 -4.04
CA ILE A 151 -4.67 4.10 -3.57
C ILE A 151 -5.38 3.24 -4.62
N LEU A 152 -6.58 3.64 -5.05
CA LEU A 152 -7.41 2.87 -5.97
C LEU A 152 -6.75 2.70 -7.35
N GLU A 153 -6.08 3.73 -7.87
CA GLU A 153 -5.30 3.65 -9.10
C GLU A 153 -4.10 2.70 -8.98
N GLY A 154 -3.35 2.77 -7.88
CA GLY A 154 -2.19 1.90 -7.69
C GLY A 154 -2.56 0.43 -7.52
N VAL A 155 -3.63 0.12 -6.77
CA VAL A 155 -4.09 -1.29 -6.64
C VAL A 155 -4.75 -1.80 -7.92
N ALA A 156 -5.37 -0.92 -8.72
CA ALA A 156 -5.85 -1.28 -10.06
C ALA A 156 -4.68 -1.60 -11.01
N ARG A 157 -3.59 -0.83 -10.96
CA ARG A 157 -2.36 -1.14 -11.71
C ARG A 157 -1.73 -2.45 -11.24
N LEU A 158 -1.63 -2.67 -9.92
CA LEU A 158 -1.08 -3.90 -9.35
C LEU A 158 -1.78 -5.15 -9.89
N ARG A 159 -3.12 -5.12 -10.00
CA ARG A 159 -3.91 -6.22 -10.57
C ARG A 159 -3.44 -6.61 -11.98
N ILE A 160 -2.98 -5.63 -12.76
CA ILE A 160 -2.58 -5.81 -14.17
C ILE A 160 -1.08 -6.11 -14.26
N SER A 161 -0.24 -5.31 -13.61
CA SER A 161 1.23 -5.41 -13.68
C SER A 161 1.75 -6.65 -12.96
N ASN A 162 1.04 -7.08 -11.91
CA ASN A 162 1.45 -8.16 -11.02
C ASN A 162 2.81 -7.90 -10.33
N ASP A 163 3.23 -6.64 -10.24
CA ASP A 163 4.51 -6.22 -9.68
C ASP A 163 4.27 -5.51 -8.35
N ILE A 164 4.26 -6.31 -7.28
CA ILE A 164 3.96 -5.81 -5.93
C ILE A 164 5.13 -5.00 -5.38
N GLU A 165 6.35 -5.39 -5.69
CA GLU A 165 7.56 -4.70 -5.26
C GLU A 165 7.61 -3.29 -5.84
N PHE A 166 7.29 -3.13 -7.12
CA PHE A 166 7.22 -1.82 -7.75
C PHE A 166 6.15 -0.92 -7.12
N GLU A 167 4.92 -1.42 -6.96
CA GLU A 167 3.84 -0.60 -6.38
C GLU A 167 4.09 -0.29 -4.90
N GLU A 168 4.66 -1.23 -4.12
CA GLU A 168 5.10 -0.96 -2.74
C GLU A 168 6.08 0.22 -2.70
N GLN A 169 7.13 0.22 -3.52
CA GLN A 169 8.10 1.32 -3.57
C GLN A 169 7.45 2.64 -4.00
N ASN A 170 6.54 2.58 -4.96
CA ASN A 170 5.80 3.76 -5.41
C ASN A 170 4.94 4.36 -4.28
N PHE A 171 4.21 3.52 -3.53
CA PHE A 171 3.42 3.97 -2.39
C PHE A 171 4.28 4.52 -1.25
N ILE A 172 5.43 3.89 -0.95
CA ILE A 172 6.41 4.39 0.02
C ILE A 172 6.90 5.79 -0.37
N ALA A 173 7.25 5.99 -1.65
CA ALA A 173 7.69 7.28 -2.15
C ALA A 173 6.62 8.36 -1.99
N MET A 174 5.36 8.06 -2.36
CA MET A 174 4.23 8.98 -2.21
C MET A 174 3.96 9.33 -0.73
N MET A 175 3.97 8.34 0.17
CA MET A 175 3.78 8.57 1.60
C MET A 175 4.90 9.43 2.21
N ASN A 176 6.15 9.18 1.82
CA ASN A 176 7.29 9.98 2.24
C ASN A 176 7.18 11.43 1.76
N GLU A 177 6.83 11.65 0.49
CA GLU A 177 6.63 12.98 -0.06
C GLU A 177 5.50 13.72 0.69
N ALA A 178 4.38 13.05 0.95
CA ALA A 178 3.26 13.60 1.70
C ALA A 178 3.64 13.97 3.14
N ARG A 179 4.46 13.14 3.79
CA ARG A 179 5.00 13.41 5.13
C ARG A 179 5.95 14.61 5.13
N GLU A 180 6.89 14.68 4.18
CA GLU A 180 7.81 15.80 4.06
C GLU A 180 7.08 17.13 3.84
N LYS A 181 6.05 17.12 2.97
CA LYS A 181 5.19 18.29 2.74
C LYS A 181 4.52 18.74 4.04
N ARG A 182 3.97 17.81 4.83
CA ARG A 182 3.36 18.11 6.13
C ARG A 182 4.36 18.62 7.16
N ALA A 183 5.54 18.03 7.24
CA ALA A 183 6.61 18.49 8.13
C ALA A 183 7.03 19.93 7.81
N LYS A 184 7.16 20.27 6.52
CA LYS A 184 7.44 21.64 6.05
C LYS A 184 6.33 22.62 6.47
N LEU A 185 5.07 22.18 6.41
CA LEU A 185 3.90 22.98 6.80
C LEU A 185 3.59 22.93 8.31
N ARG A 186 4.33 22.14 9.10
CA ARG A 186 4.04 21.85 10.52
C ARG A 186 2.60 21.38 10.75
N ALA A 187 2.03 20.70 9.75
CA ALA A 187 0.68 20.16 9.82
C ALA A 187 0.73 18.74 10.37
N PRO A 188 -0.11 18.38 11.36
CA PRO A 188 -0.20 17.00 11.83
C PRO A 188 -0.83 16.10 10.77
N VAL A 189 -0.55 14.79 10.84
CA VAL A 189 -1.26 13.80 10.03
C VAL A 189 -2.72 13.74 10.50
N PRO A 190 -3.71 13.77 9.60
CA PRO A 190 -5.11 13.63 9.97
C PRO A 190 -5.38 12.30 10.70
N SER A 191 -6.02 12.37 11.87
CA SER A 191 -6.44 11.18 12.60
C SER A 191 -7.71 10.61 11.97
N ILE A 192 -7.56 9.62 11.08
CA ILE A 192 -8.68 8.92 10.46
C ILE A 192 -9.13 7.74 11.34
N PRO A 193 -10.45 7.61 11.65
CA PRO A 193 -11.01 6.48 12.40
C PRO A 193 -10.73 5.12 11.75
N MET A 194 -10.65 4.06 12.54
CA MET A 194 -10.27 2.74 12.04
C MET A 194 -11.32 2.15 11.10
N GLU A 195 -12.59 2.46 11.34
CA GLU A 195 -13.75 2.06 10.53
C GLU A 195 -13.60 2.56 9.09
N VAL A 196 -13.24 3.83 8.92
CA VAL A 196 -12.99 4.45 7.60
C VAL A 196 -11.77 3.82 6.91
N ARG A 197 -10.75 3.42 7.68
CA ARG A 197 -9.60 2.69 7.14
C ARG A 197 -10.01 1.30 6.65
N ALA A 198 -10.82 0.56 7.39
CA ALA A 198 -11.28 -0.76 6.95
C ALA A 198 -12.22 -0.69 5.75
N GLU A 199 -13.11 0.31 5.70
CA GLU A 199 -13.93 0.57 4.52
C GLU A 199 -13.04 0.83 3.29
N LYS A 200 -12.03 1.69 3.41
CA LYS A 200 -11.09 1.93 2.30
C LYS A 200 -10.28 0.68 1.93
N ALA A 201 -9.92 -0.16 2.90
CA ALA A 201 -9.27 -1.44 2.64
C ALA A 201 -10.17 -2.35 1.79
N LEU A 202 -11.47 -2.44 2.13
CA LEU A 202 -12.45 -3.22 1.38
C LEU A 202 -12.61 -2.68 -0.05
N GLU A 203 -12.65 -1.37 -0.24
CA GLU A 203 -12.70 -0.76 -1.57
C GLU A 203 -11.46 -1.08 -2.41
N ALA A 204 -10.28 -0.97 -1.81
CA ALA A 204 -9.03 -1.31 -2.49
C ALA A 204 -8.97 -2.80 -2.86
N ILE A 205 -9.40 -3.69 -1.95
CA ILE A 205 -9.54 -5.13 -2.22
C ILE A 205 -10.54 -5.37 -3.35
N TYR A 206 -11.67 -4.66 -3.36
CA TYR A 206 -12.67 -4.79 -4.42
C TYR A 206 -12.06 -4.45 -5.80
N VAL A 207 -11.40 -3.30 -5.91
CA VAL A 207 -10.75 -2.88 -7.16
C VAL A 207 -9.63 -3.85 -7.57
N CYS A 208 -8.81 -4.31 -6.62
CA CYS A 208 -7.67 -5.17 -6.88
C CYS A 208 -8.08 -6.61 -7.23
N CYS A 209 -9.02 -7.19 -6.48
CA CYS A 209 -9.33 -8.62 -6.52
C CYS A 209 -10.57 -8.96 -7.37
N PHE A 210 -11.54 -8.05 -7.48
CA PHE A 210 -12.81 -8.29 -8.19
C PHE A 210 -12.86 -7.52 -9.50
N GLY A 211 -12.25 -6.34 -9.56
CA GLY A 211 -12.40 -5.46 -10.70
C GLY A 211 -13.83 -4.94 -10.79
N ARG A 212 -14.69 -5.65 -11.53
CA ARG A 212 -16.11 -5.32 -11.74
C ARG A 212 -17.06 -6.47 -11.35
N ASP A 213 -16.53 -7.56 -10.80
CA ASP A 213 -17.32 -8.74 -10.44
C ASP A 213 -18.13 -8.49 -9.17
N LEU A 214 -19.27 -9.18 -9.03
CA LEU A 214 -20.08 -9.14 -7.82
C LEU A 214 -19.35 -9.76 -6.62
N LEU A 215 -19.71 -9.31 -5.42
CA LEU A 215 -19.38 -10.00 -4.18
C LEU A 215 -20.40 -11.12 -3.98
N GLU A 216 -19.93 -12.37 -3.93
CA GLU A 216 -20.78 -13.51 -3.57
C GLU A 216 -20.73 -13.74 -2.06
N GLU A 217 -21.69 -14.50 -1.53
CA GLU A 217 -21.84 -14.76 -0.09
C GLU A 217 -20.56 -15.36 0.54
N GLU A 218 -19.90 -16.28 -0.16
CA GLU A 218 -18.62 -16.83 0.29
C GLU A 218 -17.50 -15.78 0.32
N ASP A 219 -17.48 -14.82 -0.61
CA ASP A 219 -16.48 -13.75 -0.57
C ASP A 219 -16.73 -12.81 0.61
N GLU A 220 -17.98 -12.46 0.87
CA GLU A 220 -18.36 -11.65 2.03
C GLU A 220 -17.92 -12.32 3.33
N ARG A 221 -18.16 -13.63 3.47
CA ARG A 221 -17.73 -14.43 4.62
C ARG A 221 -16.20 -14.40 4.80
N LEU A 222 -15.45 -14.62 3.72
CA LEU A 222 -13.98 -14.65 3.77
C LEU A 222 -13.41 -13.27 4.07
N LEU A 223 -13.95 -12.22 3.43
CA LEU A 223 -13.56 -10.83 3.67
C LEU A 223 -13.85 -10.41 5.12
N SER A 224 -14.95 -10.89 5.72
CA SER A 224 -15.26 -10.62 7.12
C SER A 224 -14.17 -11.17 8.06
N ILE A 225 -13.75 -12.42 7.84
CA ILE A 225 -12.66 -13.05 8.61
C ILE A 225 -11.34 -12.29 8.41
N ILE A 226 -10.99 -12.01 7.15
CA ILE A 226 -9.73 -11.33 6.78
C ILE A 226 -9.66 -9.92 7.39
N LEU A 227 -10.69 -9.10 7.19
CA LEU A 227 -10.69 -7.71 7.67
C LEU A 227 -10.78 -7.66 9.20
N ASN A 228 -11.49 -8.58 9.85
CA ASN A 228 -11.48 -8.66 11.31
C ASN A 228 -10.11 -9.09 11.87
N ALA A 229 -9.36 -9.93 11.16
CA ALA A 229 -8.00 -10.29 11.56
C ALA A 229 -7.02 -9.11 11.44
N VAL A 230 -7.20 -8.25 10.43
CA VAL A 230 -6.34 -7.08 10.18
C VAL A 230 -6.73 -5.86 11.03
N PHE A 231 -8.04 -5.65 11.22
CA PHE A 231 -8.62 -4.53 11.96
C PHE A 231 -9.44 -4.99 13.17
N PRO A 232 -8.82 -5.70 14.14
CA PRO A 232 -9.54 -6.39 15.22
C PRO A 232 -10.28 -5.45 16.19
N THR A 233 -10.02 -4.15 16.15
CA THR A 233 -10.65 -3.15 17.02
C THR A 233 -12.05 -2.77 16.61
N ILE A 234 -12.36 -2.90 15.32
CA ILE A 234 -13.64 -2.48 14.75
C ILE A 234 -14.75 -3.41 15.25
N GLY A 235 -14.41 -4.70 15.42
CA GLY A 235 -15.35 -5.73 15.81
C GLY A 235 -16.05 -6.35 14.61
N GLN A 236 -16.37 -7.63 14.75
CA GLN A 236 -16.99 -8.42 13.69
C GLN A 236 -18.33 -7.86 13.17
N PRO A 237 -19.29 -7.41 14.01
CA PRO A 237 -20.57 -6.90 13.52
C PRO A 237 -20.42 -5.66 12.62
N GLN A 238 -19.46 -4.80 12.94
CA GLN A 238 -19.18 -3.60 12.17
C GLN A 238 -18.51 -3.94 10.83
N ILE A 239 -17.57 -4.89 10.82
CA ILE A 239 -16.97 -5.39 9.57
C ILE A 239 -18.02 -6.02 8.67
N GLU A 240 -18.91 -6.85 9.20
CA GLU A 240 -20.01 -7.45 8.46
C GLU A 240 -20.94 -6.39 7.88
N SER A 241 -21.27 -5.34 8.65
CA SER A 241 -22.08 -4.21 8.16
C SER A 241 -21.43 -3.49 6.98
N ILE A 242 -20.12 -3.22 7.05
CA ILE A 242 -19.36 -2.54 5.98
C ILE A 242 -19.38 -3.41 4.70
N ILE A 243 -19.17 -4.71 4.84
CA ILE A 243 -19.16 -5.65 3.71
C ILE A 243 -20.56 -5.76 3.08
N ASN A 244 -21.60 -5.94 3.89
CA ASN A 244 -22.98 -6.06 3.41
C ASN A 244 -23.42 -4.79 2.67
N GLU A 245 -23.08 -3.61 3.19
CA GLU A 245 -23.38 -2.34 2.52
C GLU A 245 -22.66 -2.24 1.17
N LYS A 246 -21.39 -2.66 1.11
CA LYS A 246 -20.62 -2.70 -0.14
C LYS A 246 -21.22 -3.68 -1.16
N ALA A 247 -21.50 -4.91 -0.73
CA ALA A 247 -22.10 -5.94 -1.58
C ALA A 247 -23.44 -5.47 -2.16
N LYS A 248 -24.27 -4.82 -1.34
CA LYS A 248 -25.53 -4.21 -1.78
C LYS A 248 -25.31 -3.13 -2.85
N LYS A 249 -24.41 -2.16 -2.61
CA LYS A 249 -24.10 -1.10 -3.59
C LYS A 249 -23.59 -1.66 -4.92
N VAL A 250 -22.77 -2.71 -4.86
CA VAL A 250 -22.24 -3.40 -6.04
C VAL A 250 -23.36 -4.14 -6.79
N ALA A 251 -24.23 -4.88 -6.10
CA ALA A 251 -25.35 -5.59 -6.70
C ALA A 251 -26.39 -4.67 -7.34
N GLU A 252 -26.63 -3.51 -6.74
CA GLU A 252 -27.54 -2.48 -7.27
C GLU A 252 -26.91 -1.65 -8.40
N GLY A 253 -25.59 -1.76 -8.62
CA GLY A 253 -24.85 -0.92 -9.56
C GLY A 253 -24.77 0.56 -9.15
N THR A 254 -25.00 0.85 -7.87
CA THR A 254 -24.97 2.20 -7.28
C THR A 254 -23.61 2.53 -6.66
N ASP A 255 -22.66 1.58 -6.72
CA ASP A 255 -21.31 1.79 -6.23
C ASP A 255 -20.58 2.90 -7.01
N GLU A 256 -20.21 3.97 -6.31
CA GLU A 256 -19.63 5.17 -6.93
C GLU A 256 -18.15 5.00 -7.34
N ILE A 257 -17.55 3.86 -6.98
CA ILE A 257 -16.14 3.57 -7.30
C ILE A 257 -15.98 3.41 -8.81
N LYS A 258 -15.41 4.45 -9.40
CA LYS A 258 -14.94 4.41 -10.78
C LYS A 258 -13.65 3.58 -10.82
N ILE A 259 -13.79 2.30 -11.12
CA ILE A 259 -12.64 1.42 -11.35
C ILE A 259 -11.83 2.01 -12.52
N PRO A 260 -10.58 2.45 -12.28
CA PRO A 260 -9.78 3.11 -13.30
C PRO A 260 -9.63 2.20 -14.51
N GLU A 261 -9.99 2.69 -15.69
CA GLU A 261 -9.73 1.95 -16.92
C GLU A 261 -8.23 2.02 -17.23
N PRO A 262 -7.60 0.90 -17.60
CA PRO A 262 -6.21 0.94 -18.02
C PRO A 262 -6.08 1.87 -19.22
N MET A 263 -5.34 2.97 -19.05
CA MET A 263 -5.09 3.88 -20.16
C MET A 263 -4.37 3.11 -21.28
N PRO A 264 -4.92 3.10 -22.50
CA PRO A 264 -4.20 2.54 -23.63
C PRO A 264 -2.90 3.33 -23.83
N LEU A 265 -1.81 2.63 -24.10
CA LEU A 265 -0.54 3.25 -24.44
C LEU A 265 -0.75 4.26 -25.58
N SER A 266 -0.10 5.42 -25.49
CA SER A 266 -0.15 6.39 -26.57
C SER A 266 0.39 5.76 -27.86
N LYS A 267 -0.12 6.18 -29.02
CA LYS A 267 0.31 5.64 -30.32
C LYS A 267 1.83 5.74 -30.51
N GLU A 268 2.44 6.77 -29.94
CA GLU A 268 3.89 7.00 -29.93
C GLU A 268 4.62 5.96 -29.06
N ALA A 269 4.14 5.71 -27.85
CA ALA A 269 4.71 4.68 -26.97
C ALA A 269 4.60 3.27 -27.58
N VAL A 270 3.47 2.97 -28.24
CA VAL A 270 3.29 1.71 -28.96
C VAL A 270 4.27 1.59 -30.12
N GLN A 271 4.45 2.64 -30.93
CA GLN A 271 5.40 2.63 -32.05
C GLN A 271 6.85 2.45 -31.56
N MET A 272 7.21 3.10 -30.46
CA MET A 272 8.54 2.96 -29.86
C MET A 272 8.78 1.53 -29.36
N GLN A 273 7.82 0.94 -28.65
CA GLN A 273 7.91 -0.45 -28.19
C GLN A 273 7.97 -1.44 -29.36
N MET A 274 7.20 -1.23 -30.43
CA MET A 274 7.26 -2.07 -31.63
C MET A 274 8.63 -1.98 -32.30
N LYS A 275 9.25 -0.81 -32.31
CA LYS A 275 10.60 -0.62 -32.86
C LYS A 275 11.66 -1.33 -32.00
N ASP A 276 11.58 -1.23 -30.69
CA ASP A 276 12.50 -1.91 -29.78
C ASP A 276 12.36 -3.44 -29.87
N LEU A 277 11.14 -3.96 -29.99
CA LEU A 277 10.90 -5.40 -30.24
C LEU A 277 11.47 -5.86 -31.58
N GLN A 278 11.33 -5.05 -32.64
CA GLN A 278 11.94 -5.36 -33.93
C GLN A 278 13.47 -5.39 -33.85
N PHE A 279 14.07 -4.50 -33.07
CA PHE A 279 15.51 -4.48 -32.84
C PHE A 279 15.99 -5.74 -32.11
N LEU A 280 15.28 -6.16 -31.07
CA LEU A 280 15.60 -7.40 -30.34
C LEU A 280 15.50 -8.65 -31.23
N ARG A 281 14.45 -8.77 -32.05
CA ARG A 281 14.30 -9.91 -32.98
C ARG A 281 15.41 -9.97 -34.04
N GLN A 282 15.90 -8.81 -34.51
CA GLN A 282 17.02 -8.75 -35.45
C GLN A 282 18.37 -9.09 -34.80
N GLY A 283 18.49 -8.98 -33.48
CA GLY A 283 19.66 -9.42 -32.73
C GLY A 283 19.75 -10.94 -32.61
N ASP A 284 18.60 -11.61 -32.42
CA ASP A 284 18.51 -13.07 -32.31
C ASP A 284 18.71 -13.79 -33.65
N GLU A 285 18.33 -13.18 -34.79
CA GLU A 285 18.55 -13.74 -36.13
C GLU A 285 20.01 -13.61 -36.64
N LYS A 286 20.88 -12.91 -35.89
CA LYS A 286 22.29 -12.69 -36.26
C LYS A 286 23.29 -13.46 -35.38
N SER A 287 22.82 -14.41 -34.55
CA SER A 287 23.66 -15.40 -33.85
C SER A 287 23.55 -16.79 -34.46
#